data_AF-A0A943AVW6-F1
#
_entry.id   AF-A0A943AVW6-F1
#
_cell.length_a   1.000
_cell.length_b   1.000
_cell.length_c   1.000
_cell.angle_alpha   90.00
_cell.angle_beta   90.00
_cell.angle_gamma   90.00
#
_symmetry.space_group_name_H-M   'P 1'
#
loop_
_entity.id
_entity.type
_entity.pdbx_description
1 polymer ?
#
loop_
_entity_poly.entity_id
_entity_poly.type
_entity_poly.pdbx_seq_one_letter_code
_entity_poly.pdbx_strand_id
1 'polypeptide(L)'
;MLHNDKYRGIYSWGGITQKDGMPRIISEEVFMKAQRVKGKKQRQNEQWGDFALSGRVICSACGRNMRGVSGRGSSKRKYEYYACGSCKEVKPVRRDWLEGQIVKALRELLSQPEEARRIAEMCVDGGEPKEIAEGRKRAAAALRAAQTGLSNILKAVEQGIVVPGTKERAEELEAQKDRAERELAMYDRKRIDPENFARFLQFGATLTDELLLDAFVYQVMVSDDAVVVTMNFDAESNEPARLEFSRVRTFFKWCPQRDSNPRYPP
;
A
#
# COMPACT_ATOMS: atom_id res chain seq x y z
N MET A 1 -4.49 -29.16 28.78
CA MET A 1 -5.02 -29.85 29.96
C MET A 1 -6.07 -30.92 29.59
N LEU A 2 -7.09 -30.62 28.77
CA LEU A 2 -8.24 -31.52 28.54
C LEU A 2 -7.99 -32.88 27.84
N HIS A 3 -6.75 -33.24 27.47
CA HIS A 3 -6.44 -34.44 26.66
C HIS A 3 -5.85 -35.60 27.47
N ASN A 4 -5.78 -35.48 28.80
CA ASN A 4 -5.13 -36.48 29.63
C ASN A 4 -6.10 -37.63 29.97
N ASP A 5 -5.78 -38.84 29.51
CA ASP A 5 -6.59 -40.04 29.75
C ASP A 5 -6.73 -40.42 31.24
N LYS A 6 -5.86 -39.90 32.10
CA LYS A 6 -5.99 -40.04 33.57
C LYS A 6 -7.34 -39.54 34.09
N TYR A 7 -7.94 -38.54 33.44
CA TYR A 7 -9.25 -38.02 33.86
C TYR A 7 -10.39 -39.04 33.66
N ARG A 8 -10.20 -40.03 32.79
CA ARG A 8 -11.11 -41.15 32.56
C ARG A 8 -10.84 -42.35 33.48
N GLY A 9 -9.83 -42.25 34.35
CA GLY A 9 -9.38 -43.36 35.22
C GLY A 9 -8.43 -44.33 34.54
N ILE A 10 -7.82 -43.95 33.40
CA ILE A 10 -6.85 -44.78 32.69
C ILE A 10 -5.45 -44.46 33.23
N TYR A 11 -4.79 -45.47 33.80
CA TYR A 11 -3.41 -45.37 34.24
C TYR A 11 -2.49 -45.89 33.12
N SER A 12 -1.51 -45.09 32.73
CA SER A 12 -0.48 -45.49 31.77
C SER A 12 0.91 -45.21 32.33
N TRP A 13 1.73 -46.26 32.38
CA TRP A 13 3.13 -46.18 32.79
C TRP A 13 3.94 -47.28 32.10
N GLY A 14 5.13 -46.94 31.60
CA GLY A 14 6.03 -47.93 30.97
C GLY A 14 5.45 -48.65 29.75
N GLY A 15 4.52 -48.04 29.02
CA GLY A 15 3.85 -48.66 27.86
C GLY A 15 2.69 -49.60 28.20
N ILE A 16 2.45 -49.88 29.49
CA ILE A 16 1.31 -50.65 29.97
C ILE A 16 0.17 -49.68 30.26
N THR A 17 -1.02 -49.98 29.72
CA THR A 17 -2.23 -49.17 29.91
C THR A 17 -3.30 -50.00 30.60
N GLN A 18 -3.75 -49.56 31.77
CA GLN A 18 -4.79 -50.22 32.56
C GLN A 18 -6.01 -49.32 32.70
N LYS A 19 -7.17 -49.85 32.28
CA LYS A 19 -8.47 -49.20 32.48
C LYS A 19 -8.89 -49.35 33.95
N ASP A 20 -9.37 -48.26 34.55
CA ASP A 20 -9.75 -48.15 35.97
C ASP A 20 -8.59 -48.33 36.97
N GLY A 21 -7.34 -48.11 36.53
CA GLY A 21 -6.15 -48.10 37.40
C GLY A 21 -6.05 -46.87 38.32
N MET A 22 -6.97 -45.92 38.21
CA MET A 22 -7.06 -44.72 39.05
C MET A 22 -8.52 -44.26 39.17
N PRO A 23 -8.93 -43.60 40.28
CA PRO A 23 -10.27 -43.03 40.40
C PRO A 23 -10.59 -42.07 39.25
N ARG A 24 -11.74 -42.31 38.62
CA ARG A 24 -12.23 -41.48 37.52
C ARG A 24 -12.73 -40.14 38.07
N ILE A 25 -12.24 -39.04 37.48
CA ILE A 25 -12.61 -37.68 37.88
C ILE A 25 -13.79 -37.17 37.04
N ILE A 26 -13.86 -37.54 35.76
CA ILE A 26 -14.95 -37.15 34.84
C ILE A 26 -15.44 -38.34 34.03
N SER A 27 -16.72 -38.35 33.65
CA SER A 27 -17.27 -39.42 32.82
C SER A 27 -16.65 -39.43 31.42
N GLU A 28 -16.60 -40.61 30.83
CA GLU A 28 -16.09 -40.79 29.47
C GLU A 28 -16.86 -39.97 28.44
N GLU A 29 -18.17 -39.83 28.62
CA GLU A 29 -19.02 -38.98 27.78
C GLU A 29 -18.64 -37.51 27.86
N VAL A 30 -18.39 -36.99 29.07
CA VAL A 30 -17.99 -35.58 29.27
C VAL A 30 -16.60 -35.33 28.70
N PHE A 31 -15.67 -36.26 28.87
CA PHE A 31 -14.35 -36.17 28.26
C PHE A 31 -14.43 -36.16 26.74
N MET A 32 -15.21 -37.07 26.13
CA MET A 32 -15.39 -37.11 24.68
C MET A 32 -16.10 -35.85 24.15
N LYS A 33 -17.07 -35.31 24.89
CA LYS A 33 -17.68 -34.01 24.58
C LYS A 33 -16.65 -32.88 24.60
N ALA A 34 -15.76 -32.84 25.60
CA ALA A 34 -14.68 -31.85 25.68
C ALA A 34 -13.63 -32.00 24.57
N GLN A 35 -13.31 -33.22 24.14
CA GLN A 35 -12.42 -33.49 22.99
C GLN A 35 -13.02 -33.01 21.66
N ARG A 36 -14.35 -33.04 21.52
CA ARG A 36 -15.05 -32.52 20.34
C ARG A 36 -15.06 -30.98 20.28
N VAL A 37 -14.88 -30.31 21.42
CA VAL A 37 -14.71 -28.86 21.48
C VAL A 37 -13.27 -28.51 21.14
N LYS A 38 -12.99 -28.35 19.83
CA LYS A 38 -11.75 -27.70 19.40
C LYS A 38 -11.83 -26.23 19.76
N GLY A 39 -11.26 -25.85 20.90
CA GLY A 39 -10.98 -24.45 21.18
C GLY A 39 -10.08 -23.91 20.06
N LYS A 40 -10.63 -23.11 19.13
CA LYS A 40 -9.78 -22.25 18.31
C LYS A 40 -9.01 -21.40 19.31
N LYS A 41 -7.69 -21.57 19.37
CA LYS A 41 -6.83 -20.57 19.99
C LYS A 41 -7.06 -19.28 19.20
N GLN A 42 -8.03 -18.48 19.61
CA GLN A 42 -8.05 -17.08 19.25
C GLN A 42 -6.85 -16.50 19.99
N ARG A 43 -5.73 -16.42 19.28
CA ARG A 43 -4.73 -15.42 19.64
C ARG A 43 -5.53 -14.13 19.73
N GLN A 44 -5.48 -13.43 20.87
CA GLN A 44 -5.99 -12.05 20.95
C GLN A 44 -5.58 -11.37 19.66
N ASN A 45 -6.51 -10.69 18.97
CA ASN A 45 -6.24 -9.98 17.72
C ASN A 45 -4.92 -9.24 17.89
N GLU A 46 -3.85 -9.86 17.42
CA GLU A 46 -2.53 -9.30 17.54
C GLU A 46 -2.66 -8.14 16.56
N GLN A 47 -2.58 -6.91 17.06
CA GLN A 47 -2.39 -5.77 16.18
C GLN A 47 -1.09 -6.07 15.44
N TRP A 48 -1.21 -6.69 14.27
CA TRP A 48 -0.15 -6.76 13.29
C TRP A 48 0.28 -5.32 13.10
N GLY A 49 1.58 -5.04 13.19
CA GLY A 49 2.04 -3.67 12.93
C GLY A 49 1.58 -3.27 11.54
N ASP A 50 1.20 -2.02 11.35
CA ASP A 50 0.97 -1.52 10.00
C ASP A 50 2.31 -1.56 9.26
N PHE A 51 2.36 -2.40 8.23
CA PHE A 51 3.52 -2.57 7.36
C PHE A 51 3.22 -1.81 6.07
N ALA A 52 3.70 -0.57 5.95
CA ALA A 52 3.39 0.32 4.82
C ALA A 52 3.86 -0.27 3.49
N LEU A 53 4.93 -1.06 3.49
CA LEU A 53 5.49 -1.70 2.29
C LEU A 53 4.99 -3.15 2.08
N SER A 54 3.92 -3.55 2.77
CA SER A 54 3.33 -4.89 2.59
C SER A 54 2.97 -5.13 1.13
N GLY A 55 3.48 -6.23 0.56
CA GLY A 55 3.27 -6.57 -0.85
C GLY A 55 4.19 -5.86 -1.85
N ARG A 56 4.96 -4.84 -1.43
CA ARG A 56 5.92 -4.10 -2.27
C ARG A 56 7.37 -4.54 -2.04
N VAL A 57 7.68 -5.14 -0.90
CA VAL A 57 9.03 -5.66 -0.60
C VAL A 57 9.23 -7.04 -1.24
N ILE A 58 10.27 -7.20 -2.07
CA ILE A 58 10.67 -8.44 -2.71
C ILE A 58 12.06 -8.90 -2.26
N CYS A 59 12.23 -10.22 -2.21
CA CYS A 59 13.51 -10.84 -1.95
C CYS A 59 14.34 -10.91 -3.24
N SER A 60 15.56 -10.37 -3.25
CA SER A 60 16.47 -10.45 -4.40
C SER A 60 16.83 -11.89 -4.79
N ALA A 61 16.96 -12.80 -3.83
CA ALA A 61 17.38 -14.18 -4.10
C ALA A 61 16.29 -15.03 -4.78
N CYS A 62 15.02 -14.89 -4.37
CA CYS A 62 13.93 -15.73 -4.88
C CYS A 62 12.84 -14.98 -5.64
N GLY A 63 12.92 -13.65 -5.75
CA GLY A 63 11.95 -12.79 -6.43
C GLY A 63 10.57 -12.70 -5.78
N ARG A 64 10.33 -13.42 -4.67
CA ARG A 64 9.01 -13.46 -4.01
C ARG A 64 8.87 -12.33 -2.98
N ASN A 65 7.62 -11.92 -2.77
CA ASN A 65 7.27 -10.92 -1.77
C ASN A 65 7.67 -11.37 -0.37
N MET A 66 8.30 -10.45 0.37
CA MET A 66 8.62 -10.61 1.79
C MET A 66 7.38 -10.32 2.63
N ARG A 67 7.22 -11.05 3.74
CA ARG A 67 6.08 -10.90 4.65
C ARG A 67 6.51 -10.10 5.88
N GLY A 68 5.58 -9.29 6.39
CA GLY A 68 5.72 -8.68 7.71
C GLY A 68 5.66 -9.76 8.80
N VAL A 69 6.72 -9.86 9.60
CA VAL A 69 6.79 -10.75 10.76
C VAL A 69 7.08 -9.91 12.00
N SER A 70 6.34 -10.17 13.07
CA SER A 70 6.56 -9.55 14.36
C SER A 70 6.95 -10.58 15.41
N GLY A 71 7.87 -10.21 16.30
CA GLY A 71 8.26 -11.01 17.45
C GLY A 71 8.35 -10.15 18.70
N ARG A 72 8.11 -10.74 19.88
CA ARG A 72 8.33 -10.08 21.17
C ARG A 72 9.59 -10.63 21.82
N GLY A 73 10.48 -9.73 22.21
CA GLY A 73 11.68 -10.10 22.98
C GLY A 73 11.36 -10.40 24.45
N SER A 74 12.37 -10.86 25.19
CA SER A 74 12.26 -11.10 26.65
C SER A 74 11.87 -9.84 27.43
N SER A 75 12.20 -8.66 26.91
CA SER A 75 11.82 -7.35 27.47
C SER A 75 10.39 -6.92 27.11
N LYS A 76 9.58 -7.81 26.51
CA LYS A 76 8.24 -7.55 25.96
C LYS A 76 8.19 -6.50 24.84
N ARG A 77 9.33 -5.94 24.41
CA ARG A 77 9.41 -5.05 23.25
C ARG A 77 9.01 -5.82 21.97
N LYS A 78 8.10 -5.24 21.20
CA LYS A 78 7.70 -5.73 19.87
C LYS A 78 8.78 -5.32 18.87
N TYR A 79 9.19 -6.27 18.04
CA TYR A 79 10.11 -6.05 16.92
C TYR A 79 9.41 -6.51 15.65
N GLU A 80 9.51 -5.70 14.61
CA GLU A 80 8.85 -5.92 13.32
C GLU A 80 9.89 -5.98 12.20
N TYR A 81 9.73 -6.97 11.33
CA TYR A 81 10.68 -7.26 10.26
C TYR A 81 9.95 -7.62 8.97
N TYR A 82 10.59 -7.34 7.85
CA TYR A 82 10.29 -7.95 6.56
C TYR A 82 11.15 -9.19 6.41
N ALA A 83 10.52 -10.37 6.24
CA ALA A 83 11.21 -11.65 6.11
C ALA A 83 10.72 -12.43 4.88
N CYS A 84 11.65 -13.06 4.16
CA CYS A 84 11.28 -13.98 3.10
C CYS A 84 10.78 -15.30 3.71
N GLY A 85 9.58 -15.75 3.30
CA GLY A 85 9.04 -17.04 3.75
C GLY A 85 9.51 -18.23 2.90
N SER A 86 10.13 -17.98 1.73
CA SER A 86 10.48 -19.03 0.76
C SER A 86 11.97 -19.39 0.76
N CYS A 87 12.86 -18.43 1.00
CA CYS A 87 14.29 -18.67 1.12
C CYS A 87 14.84 -18.02 2.39
N LYS A 88 15.96 -18.54 2.90
CA LYS A 88 16.66 -18.02 4.08
C LYS A 88 17.96 -17.29 3.72
N GLU A 89 18.25 -17.14 2.44
CA GLU A 89 19.48 -16.51 1.93
C GLU A 89 19.51 -15.03 2.23
N VAL A 90 18.39 -14.32 2.01
CA VAL A 90 18.26 -12.91 2.38
C VAL A 90 17.77 -12.80 3.82
N LYS A 91 18.55 -12.11 4.64
CA LYS A 91 18.23 -11.91 6.06
C LYS A 91 17.06 -10.95 6.26
N PRO A 92 16.19 -11.21 7.26
CA PRO A 92 15.12 -10.29 7.61
C PRO A 92 15.62 -8.87 7.88
N VAL A 93 14.87 -7.88 7.41
CA VAL A 93 15.17 -6.46 7.59
C VAL A 93 14.21 -5.86 8.60
N ARG A 94 14.72 -5.04 9.53
CA ARG A 94 13.86 -4.32 10.48
C ARG A 94 12.95 -3.34 9.74
N ARG A 95 11.65 -3.38 10.04
CA ARG A 95 10.64 -2.48 9.44
C ARG A 95 11.02 -1.01 9.63
N ASP A 96 11.24 -0.59 10.88
CA ASP A 96 11.52 0.81 11.22
C ASP A 96 12.78 1.34 10.51
N TRP A 97 13.79 0.48 10.32
CA TRP A 97 15.01 0.86 9.60
C TRP A 97 14.73 1.00 8.11
N LEU A 98 14.08 0.02 7.49
CA LEU A 98 13.79 0.03 6.06
C LEU A 98 12.90 1.21 5.67
N GLU A 99 11.74 1.33 6.31
CA GLU A 99 10.78 2.39 6.04
C GLU A 99 11.37 3.76 6.37
N GLY A 100 12.06 3.88 7.52
CA GLY A 100 12.68 5.13 7.94
C GLY A 100 13.80 5.62 7.01
N GLN A 101 14.64 4.73 6.47
CA GLN A 101 15.67 5.12 5.49
C GLN A 101 15.04 5.62 4.19
N ILE A 102 14.00 4.93 3.71
CA ILE A 102 13.31 5.31 2.47
C ILE A 102 12.61 6.67 2.65
N VAL A 103 11.85 6.84 3.73
CA VAL A 103 11.16 8.11 4.03
C VAL A 103 12.16 9.25 4.16
N LYS A 104 13.28 9.03 4.86
CA LYS A 104 14.30 10.06 5.01
C LYS A 104 14.85 10.51 3.65
N ALA A 105 15.20 9.57 2.79
CA ALA A 105 15.72 9.87 1.46
C ALA A 105 14.65 10.54 0.57
N LEU A 106 13.40 10.09 0.64
CA LEU A 106 12.28 10.74 -0.07
C LEU A 106 12.08 12.18 0.40
N ARG A 107 12.15 12.46 1.70
CA ARG A 107 12.04 13.82 2.23
C ARG A 107 13.18 14.72 1.78
N GLU A 108 14.40 14.18 1.73
CA GLU A 108 15.56 14.91 1.21
C GLU A 108 15.42 15.22 -0.29
N LEU A 109 14.94 14.26 -1.07
CA LEU A 109 14.68 14.42 -2.50
C LEU A 109 13.59 15.48 -2.75
N LEU A 110 12.45 15.38 -2.06
CA LEU A 110 11.33 16.31 -2.20
C LEU A 110 11.62 17.71 -1.63
N SER A 111 12.59 17.83 -0.73
CA SER A 111 13.04 19.13 -0.22
C SER A 111 13.82 19.92 -1.26
N GLN A 112 14.33 19.29 -2.32
CA GLN A 112 15.04 19.98 -3.39
C GLN A 112 14.02 20.57 -4.37
N PRO A 113 14.05 21.89 -4.61
CA PRO A 113 12.99 22.55 -5.37
C PRO A 113 12.93 22.14 -6.84
N GLU A 114 14.09 21.92 -7.45
CA GLU A 114 14.21 21.46 -8.84
C GLU A 114 13.64 20.06 -9.02
N GLU A 115 13.96 19.12 -8.12
CA GLU A 115 13.44 17.74 -8.17
C GLU A 115 11.93 17.69 -7.90
N ALA A 116 11.44 18.46 -6.92
CA ALA A 116 10.01 18.55 -6.65
C ALA A 116 9.23 19.10 -7.86
N ARG A 117 9.78 20.10 -8.54
CA ARG A 117 9.20 20.66 -9.76
C ARG A 117 9.21 19.64 -10.90
N ARG A 118 10.33 18.98 -11.10
CA ARG A 118 10.48 17.92 -12.10
C ARG A 118 9.47 16.80 -11.92
N ILE A 119 9.34 16.29 -10.70
CA ILE A 119 8.34 15.26 -10.36
C ILE A 119 6.93 15.78 -10.64
N ALA A 120 6.64 17.03 -10.27
CA ALA A 120 5.33 17.62 -10.50
C ALA A 120 4.98 17.75 -11.99
N GLU A 121 5.93 18.19 -12.81
CA GLU A 121 5.78 18.26 -14.27
C GLU A 121 5.55 16.86 -14.86
N MET A 122 6.32 15.86 -14.44
CA MET A 122 6.12 14.48 -14.87
C MET A 122 4.76 13.89 -14.47
N CYS A 123 4.23 14.22 -13.29
CA CYS A 123 2.88 13.79 -12.90
C CYS A 123 1.79 14.40 -13.79
N VAL A 124 2.00 15.64 -14.25
CA VAL A 124 1.09 16.32 -15.19
C VAL A 124 1.23 15.72 -16.60
N ASP A 125 2.46 15.42 -17.03
CA ASP A 125 2.76 14.87 -18.35
C ASP A 125 2.43 13.38 -18.48
N GLY A 126 2.48 12.63 -17.37
CA GLY A 126 2.04 11.22 -17.25
C GLY A 126 0.56 11.01 -17.58
N GLY A 127 -0.18 12.09 -17.79
CA GLY A 127 -1.50 12.11 -18.38
C GLY A 127 -2.62 12.09 -17.36
N GLU A 128 -3.76 12.64 -17.75
CA GLU A 128 -4.98 12.55 -16.97
C GLU A 128 -5.44 11.08 -16.89
N PRO A 129 -5.97 10.62 -15.74
CA PRO A 129 -6.59 9.30 -15.62
C PRO A 129 -7.57 9.06 -16.78
N LYS A 130 -7.58 7.84 -17.34
CA LYS A 130 -8.40 7.50 -18.51
C LYS A 130 -9.86 7.92 -18.36
N GLU A 131 -10.42 7.76 -17.17
CA GLU A 131 -11.80 8.16 -16.84
C GLU A 131 -12.03 9.67 -16.98
N ILE A 132 -11.08 10.48 -16.51
CA ILE A 132 -11.12 11.95 -16.62
C ILE A 132 -10.97 12.37 -18.08
N ALA A 133 -10.01 11.78 -18.80
CA ALA A 133 -9.78 12.07 -20.21
C ALA A 133 -10.99 11.70 -21.09
N GLU A 134 -11.61 10.53 -20.86
CA GLU A 134 -12.83 10.11 -21.56
C GLU A 134 -14.04 10.96 -21.19
N GLY A 135 -14.21 11.29 -19.91
CA GLY A 135 -15.27 12.18 -19.44
C GLY A 135 -15.18 13.56 -20.10
N ARG A 136 -13.97 14.12 -20.17
CA ARG A 136 -13.69 15.39 -20.85
C ARG A 136 -13.99 15.33 -22.35
N LYS A 137 -13.57 14.26 -23.03
CA LYS A 137 -13.89 14.05 -24.45
C LYS A 137 -15.40 13.97 -24.70
N ARG A 138 -16.14 13.27 -23.84
CA ARG A 138 -17.60 13.17 -23.90
C ARG A 138 -18.26 14.54 -23.70
N ALA A 139 -17.85 15.30 -22.69
CA ALA A 139 -18.36 16.65 -22.44
C ALA A 139 -18.04 17.61 -23.62
N ALA A 140 -16.83 17.55 -24.17
CA ALA A 140 -16.46 18.32 -25.36
C ALA A 140 -17.27 17.94 -26.61
N ALA A 141 -17.56 16.65 -26.81
CA ALA A 141 -18.40 16.19 -27.89
C ALA A 141 -19.86 16.66 -27.72
N ALA A 142 -20.41 16.59 -26.50
CA ALA A 142 -21.74 17.08 -26.18
C ALA A 142 -21.86 18.59 -26.42
N LEU A 143 -20.84 19.37 -26.02
CA LEU A 143 -20.78 20.81 -26.27
C LEU A 143 -20.80 21.13 -27.78
N ARG A 144 -19.97 20.45 -28.56
CA ARG A 144 -19.93 20.62 -30.03
C ARG A 144 -21.25 20.24 -30.69
N ALA A 145 -21.88 19.15 -30.24
CA ALA A 145 -23.17 18.71 -30.75
C ALA A 145 -24.27 19.75 -30.45
N ALA A 146 -24.31 20.30 -29.23
CA ALA A 146 -25.27 21.33 -28.84
C ALA A 146 -25.07 22.63 -29.65
N GLN A 147 -23.83 23.10 -29.79
CA GLN A 147 -23.50 24.28 -30.60
C GLN A 147 -23.85 24.11 -32.07
N THR A 148 -23.60 22.93 -32.64
CA THR A 148 -23.95 22.62 -34.03
C THR A 148 -25.47 22.58 -34.20
N GLY A 149 -26.20 21.97 -33.26
CA GLY A 149 -27.66 21.95 -33.23
C GLY A 149 -28.25 23.36 -33.20
N LEU A 150 -27.76 24.22 -32.31
CA LEU A 150 -28.18 25.62 -32.22
C LEU A 150 -27.88 26.39 -33.51
N SER A 151 -26.68 26.22 -34.09
CA SER A 151 -26.33 26.84 -35.37
C SER A 151 -27.26 26.41 -36.51
N ASN A 152 -27.65 25.13 -36.54
CA ASN A 152 -28.58 24.62 -37.56
C ASN A 152 -30.00 25.18 -37.38
N ILE A 153 -30.47 25.31 -36.14
CA ILE A 153 -31.76 25.95 -35.84
C ILE A 153 -31.73 27.42 -36.29
N LEU A 154 -30.66 28.15 -35.97
CA LEU A 154 -30.52 29.56 -36.39
C LEU A 154 -30.53 29.71 -37.91
N LYS A 155 -29.81 28.83 -38.64
CA LYS A 155 -29.83 28.83 -40.11
C LYS A 155 -31.21 28.54 -40.70
N ALA A 156 -31.99 27.64 -40.09
CA ALA A 156 -33.35 27.35 -40.54
C ALA A 156 -34.28 28.56 -40.35
N VAL A 157 -34.12 29.28 -39.23
CA VAL A 157 -34.83 30.52 -38.95
C VAL A 157 -34.46 31.61 -39.96
N GLU A 158 -33.17 31.78 -40.30
CA GLU A 158 -32.71 32.72 -41.34
C GLU A 158 -33.32 32.44 -42.72
N GLN A 159 -33.60 31.17 -43.03
CA GLN A 159 -34.26 30.74 -44.26
C GLN A 159 -35.79 30.85 -44.22
N GLY A 160 -36.36 31.29 -43.10
CA GLY A 160 -37.81 31.43 -42.90
C GLY A 160 -38.54 30.11 -42.59
N ILE A 161 -37.81 29.05 -42.23
CA ILE A 161 -38.38 27.74 -41.89
C ILE A 161 -38.51 27.64 -40.37
N VAL A 162 -39.71 27.89 -39.84
CA VAL A 162 -40.00 27.75 -38.40
C VAL A 162 -41.04 26.66 -38.19
N VAL A 163 -40.60 25.54 -37.60
CA VAL A 163 -41.47 24.40 -37.28
C VAL A 163 -42.02 24.56 -35.85
N PRO A 164 -43.28 24.19 -35.56
CA PRO A 164 -43.77 24.11 -34.18
C PRO A 164 -42.82 23.27 -33.30
N GLY A 165 -42.49 23.75 -32.10
CA GLY A 165 -41.55 23.09 -31.19
C GLY A 165 -40.07 23.50 -31.33
N THR A 166 -39.73 24.37 -32.29
CA THR A 166 -38.34 24.87 -32.46
C THR A 166 -37.79 25.57 -31.21
N LYS A 167 -38.65 26.29 -30.48
CA LYS A 167 -38.26 27.00 -29.24
C LYS A 167 -37.88 26.05 -28.11
N GLU A 168 -38.71 25.05 -27.85
CA GLU A 168 -38.43 24.02 -26.82
C GLU A 168 -37.14 23.27 -27.14
N ARG A 169 -36.93 22.92 -28.42
CA ARG A 169 -35.69 22.26 -28.84
C ARG A 169 -34.46 23.14 -28.69
N ALA A 170 -34.58 24.45 -28.94
CA ALA A 170 -33.48 25.40 -28.72
C ALA A 170 -33.15 25.51 -27.22
N GLU A 171 -34.16 25.64 -26.35
CA GLU A 171 -33.98 25.68 -24.90
C GLU A 171 -33.33 24.40 -24.36
N GLU A 172 -33.70 23.22 -24.88
CA GLU A 172 -33.04 21.95 -24.54
C GLU A 172 -31.55 21.94 -24.91
N LEU A 173 -31.21 22.44 -26.09
CA LEU A 173 -29.83 22.50 -26.58
C LEU A 173 -29.00 23.53 -25.82
N GLU A 174 -29.58 24.68 -25.44
CA GLU A 174 -28.96 25.66 -24.56
C GLU A 174 -28.68 25.06 -23.17
N ALA A 175 -29.66 24.38 -22.58
CA ALA A 175 -29.46 23.69 -21.31
C ALA A 175 -28.40 22.59 -21.41
N GLN A 176 -28.32 21.88 -22.54
CA GLN A 176 -27.28 20.88 -22.78
C GLN A 176 -25.88 21.51 -22.93
N LYS A 177 -25.79 22.64 -23.62
CA LYS A 177 -24.55 23.44 -23.75
C LYS A 177 -24.05 23.86 -22.36
N ASP A 178 -24.91 24.49 -21.56
CA ASP A 178 -24.58 24.95 -20.20
C ASP A 178 -24.09 23.81 -19.30
N ARG A 179 -24.75 22.64 -19.36
CA ARG A 179 -24.30 21.45 -18.62
C ARG A 179 -22.93 20.99 -19.07
N ALA A 180 -22.69 20.88 -20.37
CA ALA A 180 -21.42 20.45 -20.93
C ALA A 180 -20.27 21.42 -20.62
N GLU A 181 -20.54 22.73 -20.62
CA GLU A 181 -19.56 23.76 -20.23
C GLU A 181 -19.19 23.67 -18.75
N ARG A 182 -20.17 23.45 -17.85
CA ARG A 182 -19.90 23.24 -16.43
C ARG A 182 -19.10 21.97 -16.17
N GLU A 183 -19.41 20.88 -16.88
CA GLU A 183 -18.64 19.63 -16.80
C GLU A 183 -17.20 19.83 -17.27
N LEU A 184 -16.98 20.49 -18.40
CA LEU A 184 -15.64 20.83 -18.90
C LEU A 184 -14.85 21.67 -17.89
N ALA A 185 -15.47 22.73 -17.34
CA ALA A 185 -14.84 23.55 -16.33
C ALA A 185 -14.48 22.77 -15.06
N MET A 186 -15.27 21.76 -14.68
CA MET A 186 -14.94 20.85 -13.57
C MET A 186 -13.70 20.02 -13.89
N TYR A 187 -13.58 19.48 -15.10
CA TYR A 187 -12.40 18.72 -15.52
C TYR A 187 -11.14 19.60 -15.61
N ASP A 188 -11.26 20.80 -16.15
CA ASP A 188 -10.13 21.74 -16.23
C ASP A 188 -9.67 22.18 -14.83
N ARG A 189 -10.58 22.35 -13.86
CA ARG A 189 -10.23 22.62 -12.44
C ARG A 189 -9.55 21.44 -11.74
N LYS A 190 -9.82 20.21 -12.17
CA LYS A 190 -9.14 19.02 -11.65
C LYS A 190 -7.72 18.88 -12.18
N ARG A 191 -7.33 19.69 -13.17
CA ARG A 191 -5.97 19.70 -13.68
C ARG A 191 -5.05 20.21 -12.58
N ILE A 192 -4.02 19.41 -12.31
CA ILE A 192 -3.01 19.73 -11.32
C ILE A 192 -2.09 20.79 -11.94
N ASP A 193 -1.98 21.93 -11.29
CA ASP A 193 -0.99 22.94 -11.66
C ASP A 193 0.39 22.49 -11.13
N PRO A 194 1.41 22.33 -12.01
CA PRO A 194 2.68 21.74 -11.65
C PRO A 194 3.43 22.56 -10.59
N GLU A 195 3.31 23.89 -10.62
CA GLU A 195 3.99 24.77 -9.66
C GLU A 195 3.35 24.66 -8.26
N ASN A 196 2.02 24.67 -8.18
CA ASN A 196 1.31 24.46 -6.91
C ASN A 196 1.54 23.05 -6.37
N PHE A 197 1.65 22.05 -7.23
CA PHE A 197 1.93 20.68 -6.82
C PHE A 197 3.37 20.50 -6.36
N ALA A 198 4.35 21.09 -7.04
CA ALA A 198 5.75 21.13 -6.61
C ALA A 198 5.88 21.77 -5.22
N ARG A 199 5.18 22.89 -5.00
CA ARG A 199 5.12 23.55 -3.70
C ARG A 199 4.49 22.65 -2.64
N PHE A 200 3.40 21.96 -2.97
CA PHE A 200 2.78 20.97 -2.08
C PHE A 200 3.76 19.83 -1.72
N LEU A 201 4.52 19.32 -2.68
CA LEU A 201 5.53 18.29 -2.47
C LEU A 201 6.67 18.76 -1.55
N GLN A 202 7.13 20.00 -1.70
CA GLN A 202 8.13 20.61 -0.81
C GLN A 202 7.60 20.77 0.63
N PHE A 203 6.32 21.14 0.79
CA PHE A 203 5.66 21.14 2.11
C PHE A 203 5.25 19.73 2.58
N GLY A 204 5.44 18.71 1.75
CA GLY A 204 5.17 17.30 2.00
C GLY A 204 5.98 16.69 3.14
N ALA A 205 6.96 17.43 3.70
CA ALA A 205 7.55 17.12 5.00
C ALA A 205 6.50 16.98 6.12
N THR A 206 5.31 17.55 5.95
CA THR A 206 4.16 17.40 6.85
C THR A 206 3.32 16.14 6.62
N LEU A 207 3.53 15.43 5.52
CA LEU A 207 2.82 14.18 5.22
C LEU A 207 3.31 13.06 6.15
N THR A 208 2.39 12.13 6.45
CA THR A 208 2.72 10.94 7.20
C THR A 208 3.66 10.04 6.40
N ASP A 209 4.57 9.37 7.11
CA ASP A 209 5.55 8.45 6.53
C ASP A 209 4.89 7.38 5.65
N GLU A 210 3.73 6.88 6.07
CA GLU A 210 2.93 5.89 5.34
C GLU A 210 2.46 6.40 3.98
N LEU A 211 1.94 7.64 3.91
CA LEU A 211 1.48 8.24 2.65
C LEU A 211 2.64 8.49 1.69
N LEU A 212 3.81 8.90 2.21
CA LEU A 212 5.00 9.08 1.38
C LEU A 212 5.45 7.76 0.76
N LEU A 213 5.48 6.69 1.56
CA LEU A 213 5.81 5.36 1.04
C LEU A 213 4.77 4.88 0.03
N ASP A 214 3.48 5.07 0.33
CA ASP A 214 2.40 4.63 -0.55
C ASP A 214 2.42 5.33 -1.91
N ALA A 215 2.66 6.64 -1.92
CA ALA A 215 2.65 7.47 -3.12
C ALA A 215 3.89 7.30 -4.00
N PHE A 216 5.09 7.21 -3.41
CA PHE A 216 6.35 7.28 -4.17
C PHE A 216 6.99 5.92 -4.44
N VAL A 217 6.77 4.91 -3.61
CA VAL A 217 7.46 3.62 -3.73
C VAL A 217 6.67 2.66 -4.58
N TYR A 218 7.24 2.22 -5.71
CA TYR A 218 6.68 1.14 -6.52
C TYR A 218 6.99 -0.23 -5.90
N GLN A 219 8.28 -0.51 -5.73
CA GLN A 219 8.77 -1.82 -5.27
C GLN A 219 10.12 -1.67 -4.54
N VAL A 220 10.36 -2.50 -3.53
CA VAL A 220 11.60 -2.52 -2.76
C VAL A 220 12.26 -3.88 -2.88
N MET A 221 13.42 -3.94 -3.51
CA MET A 221 14.23 -5.15 -3.58
C MET A 221 15.26 -5.18 -2.45
N VAL A 222 15.19 -6.24 -1.65
CA VAL A 222 16.10 -6.45 -0.51
C VAL A 222 17.11 -7.53 -0.87
N SER A 223 18.39 -7.19 -0.77
CA SER A 223 19.52 -8.11 -0.79
C SER A 223 20.27 -8.06 0.53
N ASP A 224 21.22 -8.95 0.75
CA ASP A 224 21.95 -9.03 2.02
C ASP A 224 22.86 -7.81 2.27
N ASP A 225 23.34 -7.18 1.19
CA ASP A 225 24.31 -6.10 1.25
C ASP A 225 23.73 -4.74 0.81
N ALA A 226 22.62 -4.72 0.05
CA ALA A 226 21.97 -3.50 -0.41
C ALA A 226 20.44 -3.61 -0.43
N VAL A 227 19.77 -2.46 -0.42
CA VAL A 227 18.34 -2.32 -0.70
C VAL A 227 18.21 -1.39 -1.89
N VAL A 228 17.49 -1.84 -2.92
CA VAL A 228 17.19 -1.05 -4.11
C VAL A 228 15.70 -0.75 -4.11
N VAL A 229 15.35 0.53 -4.08
CA VAL A 229 13.97 1.01 -4.12
C VAL A 229 13.69 1.56 -5.49
N THR A 230 12.64 1.05 -6.13
CA THR A 230 12.13 1.56 -7.40
C THR A 230 10.94 2.48 -7.11
N MET A 231 10.96 3.67 -7.67
CA MET A 231 9.93 4.68 -7.46
C MET A 231 8.82 4.62 -8.52
N ASN A 232 7.71 5.29 -8.23
CA ASN A 232 6.57 5.46 -9.14
C ASN A 232 6.80 6.56 -10.21
N PHE A 233 7.99 7.17 -10.24
CA PHE A 233 8.34 8.24 -11.16
C PHE A 233 9.71 7.95 -11.80
N ASP A 234 9.93 8.47 -13.00
CA ASP A 234 11.13 8.22 -13.79
C ASP A 234 12.26 9.23 -13.53
N ALA A 235 13.51 8.75 -13.55
CA ALA A 235 14.68 9.59 -13.35
C ALA A 235 15.25 10.17 -14.64
N GLU A 236 15.03 9.55 -15.81
CA GLU A 236 15.37 10.02 -17.16
C GLU A 236 14.86 8.98 -18.18
N SER A 237 14.34 9.41 -19.34
CA SER A 237 14.05 8.56 -20.51
C SER A 237 13.26 7.25 -20.23
N ASN A 238 12.16 7.34 -19.46
CA ASN A 238 11.27 6.21 -19.17
C ASN A 238 11.93 5.09 -18.30
N GLU A 239 13.01 5.41 -17.60
CA GLU A 239 13.62 4.56 -16.58
C GLU A 239 13.16 4.99 -15.18
N PRO A 240 12.63 4.05 -14.37
CA PRO A 240 12.12 4.39 -13.04
C PRO A 240 13.26 4.84 -12.14
N ALA A 241 13.03 5.91 -11.37
CA ALA A 241 13.99 6.40 -10.42
C ALA A 241 14.30 5.34 -9.36
N ARG A 242 15.58 5.22 -9.00
CA ARG A 242 16.05 4.22 -8.03
C ARG A 242 16.81 4.87 -6.90
N LEU A 243 16.54 4.43 -5.67
CA LEU A 243 17.37 4.72 -4.51
C LEU A 243 18.08 3.44 -4.06
N GLU A 244 19.37 3.54 -3.79
CA GLU A 244 20.16 2.44 -3.28
C GLU A 244 20.66 2.74 -1.86
N PHE A 245 20.46 1.80 -0.96
CA PHE A 245 20.92 1.88 0.42
C PHE A 245 21.84 0.72 0.73
N SER A 246 23.08 1.01 1.14
CA SER A 246 23.98 0.00 1.64
C SER A 246 23.50 -0.54 2.99
N ARG A 247 23.40 -1.86 3.13
CA ARG A 247 23.16 -2.52 4.42
C ARG A 247 24.49 -2.74 5.10
N VAL A 248 24.92 -1.75 5.90
CA VAL A 248 26.12 -1.92 6.73
C VAL A 248 25.79 -2.94 7.83
N ARG A 249 26.47 -4.09 7.77
CA ARG A 249 26.40 -5.08 8.86
C ARG A 249 27.08 -4.43 10.07
N THR A 250 26.34 -4.25 11.17
CA THR A 250 26.93 -3.78 12.44
C THR A 250 27.99 -4.76 12.97
N PHE A 251 27.98 -6.01 12.52
CA PHE A 251 29.10 -6.93 12.69
C PHE A 251 30.15 -6.75 11.59
N PHE A 252 30.90 -5.66 11.66
CA PHE A 252 32.27 -5.69 11.17
C PHE A 252 33.03 -6.67 12.07
N LYS A 253 33.76 -7.64 11.50
CA LYS A 253 34.68 -8.50 12.28
C LYS A 253 35.74 -7.70 13.05
N TRP A 254 35.88 -6.43 12.73
CA TRP A 254 36.77 -5.48 13.39
C TRP A 254 35.98 -4.19 13.69
N CYS A 255 35.24 -4.14 14.79
CA CYS A 255 34.76 -2.89 15.36
C CYS A 255 34.89 -2.97 16.88
N PRO A 256 35.84 -2.23 17.50
CA PRO A 256 36.16 -2.36 18.93
C PRO A 256 35.25 -1.46 19.78
N GLN A 257 33.94 -1.49 19.57
CA GLN A 257 33.00 -0.73 20.39
C GLN A 257 31.80 -1.58 20.79
N ARG A 258 31.87 -2.01 22.06
CA ARG A 258 30.79 -2.47 22.94
C ARG A 258 29.39 -2.37 22.32
N ASP A 259 28.92 -3.50 21.79
CA ASP A 259 27.50 -3.73 21.61
C ASP A 259 26.79 -3.48 22.94
N SER A 260 25.79 -2.62 22.94
CA SER A 260 24.88 -2.37 24.07
C SER A 260 23.95 -3.56 24.36
N ASN A 261 24.35 -4.77 23.98
CA ASN A 261 23.60 -6.01 24.11
C ASN A 261 24.45 -7.01 24.94
N PRO A 262 24.21 -7.13 26.27
CA PRO A 262 25.08 -7.86 27.20
C PRO A 262 24.91 -9.40 27.11
N ARG A 263 24.51 -9.94 25.97
CA ARG A 263 24.13 -11.35 25.82
C ARG A 263 25.23 -12.32 25.38
N TYR A 264 26.47 -11.85 25.25
CA TYR A 264 27.60 -12.74 25.00
C TYR A 264 28.72 -12.41 26.00
N PRO A 265 28.99 -13.29 26.99
CA PRO A 265 30.23 -13.23 27.75
C PRO A 265 31.42 -13.68 26.88
N PRO A 266 32.64 -13.27 27.24
CA PRO A 266 33.86 -13.44 26.43
C PRO A 266 34.22 -14.90 26.12
#